data_AF-A0A9D2MB22-F1
#
_entry.id   AF-A0A9D2MB22-F1
#
_cell.length_a   1.000
_cell.length_b   1.000
_cell.length_c   1.000
_cell.angle_alpha   90.00
_cell.angle_beta   90.00
_cell.angle_gamma   90.00
#
_symmetry.space_group_name_H-M   'P 1'
#
loop_
_entity.id
_entity.type
_entity.pdbx_description
1 polymer ?
#
loop_
_entity_poly.entity_id
_entity_poly.type
_entity_poly.pdbx_seq_one_letter_code
_entity_poly.pdbx_strand_id
1 'polypeptide(L)'
;GTLSYDALLDFWAQFDPYTMNTMLVGGDTMLKLLKLDELQNPLTGLNFQGTGTLTTPLGATLLRTSAVPAGKLIGLDKHYALEMVSSGDVLVEYDKLIDRQLERAAITSISGFAKLYQDASKVLTI
;
A
#
# COMPACT_ATOMS: atom_id res chain seq x y z
N GLY A 1 5.44 -14.87 14.29
CA GLY A 1 5.18 -14.29 15.62
C GLY A 1 3.76 -13.74 15.68
N THR A 2 3.42 -13.08 16.80
CA THR A 2 2.08 -12.50 17.02
C THR A 2 2.17 -11.00 16.81
N LEU A 3 1.27 -10.44 16.01
CA LEU A 3 1.16 -8.99 15.84
C LEU A 3 0.63 -8.41 17.17
N SER A 4 1.43 -7.58 17.84
CA SER A 4 1.05 -6.83 19.05
C SER A 4 1.11 -5.33 18.78
N TYR A 5 0.46 -4.53 19.63
CA TYR A 5 0.52 -3.08 19.56
C TYR A 5 1.93 -2.55 19.83
N ASP A 6 2.65 -3.12 20.80
CA ASP A 6 4.06 -2.78 21.07
C ASP A 6 4.95 -3.00 19.85
N ALA A 7 4.78 -4.13 19.13
CA ALA A 7 5.54 -4.38 17.90
C ALA A 7 5.24 -3.36 16.80
N LEU A 8 4.02 -2.80 16.75
CA LEU A 8 3.67 -1.71 15.84
C LEU A 8 4.30 -0.38 16.26
N LEU A 9 4.38 -0.09 17.56
CA LEU A 9 5.05 1.10 18.08
C LEU A 9 6.56 1.04 17.84
N ASP A 10 7.20 -0.09 18.13
CA ASP A 10 8.62 -0.32 17.87
C ASP A 10 8.92 -0.20 16.37
N PHE A 11 8.02 -0.71 15.53
CA PHE A 11 8.12 -0.57 14.08
C PHE A 11 7.98 0.88 13.63
N TRP A 12 7.02 1.63 14.18
CA TRP A 12 6.83 3.05 13.89
C TRP A 12 8.06 3.89 14.33
N ALA A 13 8.62 3.60 15.50
CA ALA A 13 9.79 4.30 16.04
C ALA A 13 11.05 4.15 15.17
N GLN A 14 11.15 3.06 14.40
CA GLN A 14 12.27 2.87 13.47
C GLN A 14 12.26 3.84 12.29
N PHE A 15 11.18 4.60 12.05
CA PHE A 15 11.09 5.46 10.88
C PHE A 15 11.86 6.78 11.01
N ASP A 16 12.33 7.19 12.19
CA ASP A 16 13.13 8.41 12.36
C ASP A 16 14.33 8.46 11.38
N PRO A 17 14.51 9.52 10.57
CA PRO A 17 13.83 10.83 10.56
C PRO A 17 12.56 10.96 9.68
N TYR A 18 12.12 9.88 9.05
CA TYR A 18 10.93 9.81 8.19
C TYR A 18 9.64 9.58 8.99
N THR A 19 8.49 9.74 8.32
CA THR A 19 7.18 9.49 8.92
C THR A 19 6.51 8.29 8.27
N MET A 20 6.17 7.27 9.06
CA MET A 20 5.35 6.14 8.58
C MET A 20 3.90 6.62 8.33
N ASN A 21 3.65 7.20 7.16
CA ASN A 21 2.34 7.74 6.78
C ASN A 21 1.50 6.78 5.93
N THR A 22 2.07 5.65 5.49
CA THR A 22 1.38 4.65 4.68
C THR A 22 1.77 3.25 5.16
N MET A 23 0.78 2.38 5.34
CA MET A 23 0.97 0.98 5.72
C MET A 23 0.31 0.07 4.70
N LEU A 24 1.07 -0.83 4.10
CA LEU A 24 0.58 -1.89 3.23
C LEU A 24 0.43 -3.18 4.03
N VAL A 25 -0.76 -3.76 4.00
CA VAL A 25 -1.09 -4.98 4.76
C VAL A 25 -1.75 -6.03 3.88
N GLY A 26 -1.32 -7.29 4.08
CA GLY A 26 -2.01 -8.46 3.54
C GLY A 26 -3.36 -8.67 4.22
N GLY A 27 -4.30 -9.34 3.54
CA GLY A 27 -5.66 -9.57 4.07
C GLY A 27 -5.69 -10.35 5.39
N ASP A 28 -4.76 -11.28 5.59
CA ASP A 28 -4.58 -12.06 6.83
C ASP A 28 -4.05 -11.19 7.99
N THR A 29 -3.02 -10.38 7.73
CA THR A 29 -2.42 -9.46 8.70
C THR A 29 -3.37 -8.33 9.07
N MET A 30 -4.21 -7.92 8.12
CA MET A 30 -5.22 -6.89 8.33
C MET A 30 -6.25 -7.31 9.38
N LEU A 31 -6.74 -8.55 9.31
CA LEU A 31 -7.68 -9.08 10.31
C LEU A 31 -7.05 -9.15 11.70
N LYS A 32 -5.76 -9.48 11.79
CA LYS A 32 -5.03 -9.48 13.06
C LYS A 32 -4.88 -8.07 13.62
N LEU A 33 -4.61 -7.09 12.75
CA LEU A 33 -4.47 -5.68 13.13
C LEU A 33 -5.80 -5.12 13.65
N LEU A 34 -6.92 -5.40 12.96
CA LEU A 34 -8.25 -5.00 13.44
C LEU A 34 -8.69 -5.68 14.74
N LYS A 35 -8.08 -6.82 15.07
CA LYS A 35 -8.33 -7.56 16.31
C LYS A 35 -7.51 -7.05 17.49
N LEU A 36 -6.58 -6.11 17.32
CA LEU A 36 -5.87 -5.51 18.45
C LEU A 36 -6.84 -4.71 19.31
N ASP A 37 -6.80 -4.90 20.62
CA ASP A 37 -7.71 -4.25 21.57
C ASP A 37 -7.61 -2.72 21.50
N GLU A 38 -6.41 -2.21 21.24
CA GLU A 38 -6.12 -0.78 21.05
C GLU A 38 -6.78 -0.19 19.80
N LEU A 39 -7.08 -1.02 18.79
CA LEU A 39 -7.75 -0.63 17.54
C LEU A 39 -9.24 -1.00 17.50
N GLN A 40 -9.71 -1.83 18.43
CA GLN A 40 -11.12 -2.21 18.63
C GLN A 40 -11.95 -1.17 19.40
N ASN A 41 -11.56 0.11 19.38
CA ASN A 41 -12.36 1.15 20.04
C ASN A 41 -13.75 1.27 19.35
N PRO A 42 -14.88 1.31 20.08
CA PRO A 42 -16.20 1.43 19.47
C PRO A 42 -16.37 2.63 18.51
N LEU A 43 -15.57 3.69 18.68
CA LEU A 43 -15.53 4.83 17.74
C LEU A 43 -14.84 4.50 16.39
N THR A 44 -13.86 3.59 16.36
CA THR A 44 -13.23 3.14 15.11
C THR A 44 -14.17 2.21 14.34
N GLY A 45 -14.90 1.35 15.06
CA GLY A 45 -15.96 0.52 14.50
C GLY A 45 -17.10 1.33 13.87
N LEU A 46 -17.52 2.44 14.49
CA LEU A 46 -18.56 3.33 13.96
C LEU A 46 -18.14 3.97 12.62
N ASN A 47 -16.89 4.43 12.52
CA ASN A 47 -16.34 4.96 11.29
C ASN A 47 -16.28 3.90 10.18
N PHE A 48 -15.84 2.68 10.51
CA PHE A 48 -15.80 1.57 9.56
C PHE A 48 -17.18 1.15 9.07
N GLN A 49 -18.18 1.13 9.94
CA GLN A 49 -19.57 0.81 9.60
C GLN A 49 -20.24 1.89 8.74
N GLY A 50 -19.93 3.17 8.97
CA GLY A 50 -20.56 4.29 8.26
C GLY A 50 -19.89 4.68 6.94
N THR A 51 -18.57 4.53 6.82
CA THR A 51 -17.79 5.04 5.68
C THR A 51 -17.01 3.97 4.93
N GLY A 52 -16.87 2.76 5.49
CA GLY A 52 -16.04 1.69 4.94
C GLY A 52 -14.53 1.97 5.04
N THR A 53 -14.13 3.16 5.47
CA THR A 53 -12.74 3.54 5.71
C THR A 53 -12.37 3.26 7.16
N LEU A 54 -11.20 2.66 7.31
CA LEU A 54 -10.64 2.34 8.62
C LEU A 54 -9.94 3.55 9.21
N THR A 55 -10.04 3.69 10.52
CA THR A 55 -9.31 4.71 11.26
C THR A 55 -7.82 4.44 11.10
N THR A 56 -7.05 5.46 10.72
CA THR A 56 -5.63 5.35 10.39
C THR A 56 -4.81 4.98 11.64
N PRO A 57 -4.30 3.74 11.77
CA PRO A 57 -3.47 3.38 12.92
C PRO A 57 -2.21 4.26 12.89
N LEU A 58 -1.89 4.89 14.03
CA LEU A 58 -0.73 5.77 14.18
C LEU A 58 -0.63 6.92 13.14
N GLY A 59 -1.78 7.36 12.60
CA GLY A 59 -1.83 8.41 11.57
C GLY A 59 -1.42 7.95 10.16
N ALA A 60 -1.21 6.65 9.96
CA ALA A 60 -0.86 6.07 8.67
C ALA A 60 -2.08 5.65 7.86
N THR A 61 -2.08 5.94 6.56
CA THR A 61 -3.08 5.43 5.62
C THR A 61 -2.89 3.93 5.46
N LEU A 62 -3.91 3.16 5.82
CA LEU A 62 -3.88 1.71 5.77
C LEU A 62 -4.42 1.20 4.43
N LEU A 63 -3.58 0.52 3.66
CA LEU A 63 -3.91 0.00 2.34
C LEU A 63 -3.84 -1.53 2.36
N ARG A 64 -4.99 -2.16 2.13
CA ARG A 64 -5.08 -3.61 1.96
C ARG A 64 -4.64 -3.98 0.54
N THR A 65 -3.68 -4.90 0.42
CA THR A 65 -3.19 -5.38 -0.88
C THR A 65 -2.85 -6.86 -0.84
N SER A 66 -3.05 -7.56 -1.95
CA SER A 66 -2.60 -8.95 -2.13
C SER A 66 -1.11 -9.05 -2.50
N ALA A 67 -0.46 -7.93 -2.82
CA ALA A 67 0.94 -7.89 -3.20
C ALA A 67 1.91 -8.04 -2.01
N VAL A 68 1.43 -7.84 -0.78
CA VAL A 68 2.22 -8.06 0.44
C VAL A 68 2.15 -9.55 0.80
N PRO A 69 3.29 -10.24 0.95
CA PRO A 69 3.31 -11.64 1.37
C PRO A 69 2.63 -11.84 2.73
N ALA A 70 2.04 -13.02 2.92
CA ALA A 70 1.41 -13.39 4.19
C ALA A 70 2.38 -13.24 5.37
N GLY A 71 1.85 -12.80 6.51
CA GLY A 71 2.67 -12.55 7.71
C GLY A 71 3.65 -11.38 7.60
N LYS A 72 3.51 -10.49 6.60
CA LYS A 72 4.31 -9.27 6.51
C LYS A 72 3.43 -8.03 6.46
N LEU A 73 4.01 -6.93 6.92
CA LEU A 73 3.44 -5.60 6.85
C LEU A 73 4.55 -4.66 6.36
N ILE A 74 4.21 -3.72 5.48
CA ILE A 74 5.18 -2.76 4.96
C ILE A 74 4.76 -1.36 5.39
N GLY A 75 5.67 -0.65 6.07
CA GLY A 75 5.52 0.77 6.37
C GLY A 75 6.31 1.59 5.35
N LEU A 76 5.72 2.70 4.90
CA LEU A 76 6.33 3.62 3.95
C LEU A 76 6.10 5.06 4.42
N ASP A 77 7.08 5.91 4.14
CA ASP A 77 6.83 7.33 3.94
C ASP A 77 6.58 7.60 2.45
N LYS A 78 5.33 7.85 2.05
CA LYS A 78 4.97 8.08 0.65
C LYS A 78 5.67 9.29 0.00
N HIS A 79 6.20 10.21 0.80
CA HIS A 79 6.88 11.41 0.28
C HIS A 79 8.34 11.12 -0.10
N TYR A 80 8.93 10.04 0.43
CA TYR A 80 10.36 9.74 0.27
C TYR A 80 10.65 8.31 -0.19
N ALA A 81 9.80 7.34 0.15
CA ALA A 81 10.08 5.93 -0.07
C ALA A 81 10.14 5.55 -1.56
N LEU A 82 9.26 6.11 -2.38
CA LEU A 82 9.04 5.67 -3.75
C LEU A 82 9.00 6.85 -4.71
N GLU A 83 9.68 6.69 -5.84
CA GLU A 83 9.51 7.54 -7.01
C GLU A 83 8.79 6.76 -8.09
N MET A 84 7.82 7.41 -8.72
CA MET A 84 7.18 6.93 -9.94
C MET A 84 7.59 7.85 -11.08
N VAL A 85 8.13 7.28 -12.15
CA VAL A 85 8.49 8.00 -13.37
C VAL A 85 7.61 7.47 -14.49
N SER A 86 6.77 8.32 -15.08
CA SER A 86 6.01 7.98 -16.28
C SER A 86 6.70 8.53 -17.53
N SER A 87 6.88 7.70 -18.54
CA SER A 87 7.45 8.13 -19.83
C SER A 87 6.34 8.30 -20.85
N GLY A 88 5.93 9.55 -21.08
CA GLY A 88 4.90 9.93 -22.05
C GLY A 88 3.48 9.68 -21.57
N ASP A 89 2.53 10.08 -22.42
CA ASP A 89 1.09 9.82 -22.24
C ASP A 89 0.72 8.41 -22.71
N VAL A 90 -0.57 8.07 -22.59
CA VAL A 90 -1.14 6.83 -23.12
C VAL A 90 -1.02 6.83 -24.66
N LEU A 91 -0.18 5.95 -25.21
CA LEU A 91 -0.05 5.74 -26.65
C LEU A 91 -1.16 4.80 -27.13
N VAL A 92 -1.95 5.22 -28.11
CA VAL A 92 -2.97 4.36 -28.75
C VAL A 92 -2.57 4.13 -30.20
N GLU A 93 -2.18 2.91 -30.54
CA GLU A 93 -1.85 2.50 -31.90
C GLU A 93 -3.01 1.71 -32.51
N TYR A 94 -3.41 2.08 -33.72
CA TYR A 94 -4.42 1.37 -34.51
C TYR A 94 -3.73 0.71 -35.71
N ASP A 95 -3.82 -0.61 -35.79
CA ASP A 95 -3.33 -1.39 -36.94
C ASP A 95 -4.52 -1.97 -37.71
N LYS A 96 -4.55 -1.73 -39.03
CA LYS A 96 -5.54 -2.30 -39.97
C LYS A 96 -4.85 -3.29 -40.87
N LEU A 97 -5.10 -4.58 -40.63
CA LEU A 97 -4.68 -5.63 -41.56
C LEU A 97 -5.69 -5.72 -42.72
N ILE A 98 -5.29 -5.17 -43.87
CA ILE A 98 -6.12 -5.04 -45.09
C ILE A 98 -6.67 -6.39 -45.59
N ASP A 99 -5.98 -7.51 -45.30
CA ASP A 99 -6.35 -8.84 -45.79
C ASP A 99 -7.23 -9.66 -44.82
N ARG A 100 -7.40 -9.22 -43.55
CA ARG A 100 -8.19 -9.97 -42.54
C ARG A 100 -9.28 -9.18 -41.82
N GLN A 101 -9.51 -7.92 -42.19
CA GLN A 101 -10.54 -7.06 -41.57
C GLN A 101 -10.45 -7.04 -40.02
N LEU A 102 -9.24 -7.23 -39.48
CA LEU A 102 -8.98 -7.16 -38.05
C LEU A 102 -8.46 -5.76 -37.72
N GLU A 103 -9.20 -5.04 -36.90
CA GLU A 103 -8.76 -3.80 -36.27
C GLU A 103 -8.18 -4.16 -34.89
N ARG A 104 -6.88 -3.93 -34.70
CA ARG A 104 -6.23 -4.08 -33.39
C ARG A 104 -5.88 -2.70 -32.87
N ALA A 105 -6.35 -2.40 -31.66
CA ALA A 105 -5.92 -1.24 -30.90
C ALA A 105 -4.97 -1.71 -29.80
N ALA A 106 -3.78 -1.11 -29.73
CA ALA A 106 -2.85 -1.30 -28.61
C ALA A 106 -2.79 -0.01 -27.80
N ILE A 107 -3.03 -0.11 -26.49
CA ILE A 107 -2.94 1.01 -25.56
C ILE A 107 -1.72 0.77 -24.67
N THR A 108 -0.70 1.61 -24.79
CA THR A 108 0.57 1.46 -24.07
C THR A 108 0.80 2.64 -23.13
N SER A 109 1.21 2.35 -21.90
CA SER A 109 1.72 3.34 -20.95
C SER A 109 2.97 2.77 -20.30
N ILE A 110 4.01 3.59 -20.17
CA ILE A 110 5.28 3.19 -19.57
C ILE A 110 5.42 3.92 -18.23
N SER A 111 5.51 3.14 -17.15
CA SER A 111 5.77 3.63 -15.80
C SER A 111 6.91 2.84 -15.17
N GLY A 112 7.88 3.55 -14.62
CA GLY A 112 8.96 3.02 -13.80
C GLY A 112 8.76 3.37 -12.34
N PHE A 113 9.25 2.50 -11.46
CA PHE A 113 9.20 2.70 -10.01
C PHE A 113 10.59 2.45 -9.42
N ALA A 114 11.02 3.33 -8.50
CA ALA A 114 12.28 3.20 -7.80
C ALA A 114 12.13 3.49 -6.31
N LYS A 115 12.95 2.83 -5.48
CA LYS A 115 13.06 3.14 -4.06
C LYS A 115 14.16 4.18 -3.87
N LEU A 116 13.79 5.43 -3.62
CA LEU A 116 14.74 6.55 -3.46
C LEU A 116 15.52 6.42 -2.15
N TYR A 117 14.79 6.35 -1.04
CA TYR A 117 15.37 6.26 0.30
C TYR A 117 15.06 4.90 0.91
N GLN A 118 16.12 4.08 1.07
CA GLN A 118 16.04 2.75 1.66
C GLN A 118 15.40 2.80 3.06
N ASP A 119 15.76 3.79 3.86
CA ASP A 119 15.32 3.91 5.26
C ASP A 119 13.87 4.41 5.42
N ALA A 120 13.30 5.01 4.36
CA ALA A 120 11.92 5.47 4.34
C ALA A 120 10.89 4.36 4.07
N SER A 121 11.34 3.12 3.85
CA SER A 121 10.45 1.96 3.79
C SER A 121 11.00 0.76 4.55
N LYS A 122 10.17 0.20 5.42
CA LYS A 122 10.55 -0.91 6.31
C LYS A 122 9.51 -2.01 6.24
N VAL A 123 9.93 -3.23 6.58
CA VAL A 123 9.07 -4.41 6.59
C VAL A 123 9.03 -4.97 8.00
N LEU A 124 7.83 -5.09 8.55
CA LEU A 124 7.57 -5.81 9.78
C LEU A 124 7.21 -7.26 9.42
N THR A 125 7.94 -8.22 9.98
CA THR A 125 7.61 -9.65 9.86
C THR A 125 6.87 -10.08 11.11
N ILE A 126 5.66 -10.62 10.92
CA ILE A 126 4.73 -10.94 12.00
C ILE A 126 5.01 -12.32 12.54
#